data_AF-A0A973GFB4-F1
#
_entry.id   AF-A0A973GFB4-F1
#
_cell.length_a   1.000
_cell.length_b   1.000
_cell.length_c   1.000
_cell.angle_alpha   90.00
_cell.angle_beta   90.00
_cell.angle_gamma   90.00
#
_symmetry.space_group_name_H-M   'P 1'
#
loop_
_entity.id
_entity.type
_entity.pdbx_description
1 polymer ?
#
loop_
_entity_poly.entity_id
_entity_poly.type
_entity_poly.pdbx_seq_one_letter_code
_entity_poly.pdbx_strand_id
1 'polypeptide(L)'
;MFRNIYTIVIVMTIILWSGGVFAKETGSIPLKSDTPSSSSSSYELLEPSLIGGTETTNASNYFETIYVYAIGAAGVLAVLMFAIGGIQYMFGGANPASKSKGVAHMSNAVWGIILALSAYLILNTINPDLVDLQVTLPEASIDAEYAPPPAGDVGESTSDIPSTVPTALPSGCKNYVATFKSIASSTGVSGCLLYGIASQESGCNPNAQSSSGACGMMQFLPKTAGQSCDWLKTHPEGSISLAAQYLSRSRNALARYTMFNIGSRYTQSNTSVTVGSYIYDAGNDDLIASYNAGYGTKSSNGGKGPFAVSDSCASRNGTIPVWQCDINTAGYAQTRNYVRRVQTYQDQCESSGVLK
;
A
#
# COMPACT_ATOMS: atom_id res chain seq x y z
N MET A 1 20.28 43.67 -8.33
CA MET A 1 19.52 42.59 -7.64
C MET A 1 18.03 42.59 -7.96
N PHE A 2 17.39 43.74 -8.24
CA PHE A 2 15.94 43.83 -8.50
C PHE A 2 15.46 43.37 -9.89
N ARG A 3 16.37 43.19 -10.86
CA ARG A 3 16.00 42.80 -12.24
C ARG A 3 15.66 41.30 -12.39
N ASN A 4 16.02 40.47 -11.42
CA ASN A 4 15.76 39.02 -11.44
C ASN A 4 14.46 38.64 -10.72
N ILE A 5 13.97 39.49 -9.82
CA ILE A 5 12.71 39.27 -9.08
C ILE A 5 11.50 39.42 -10.01
N TYR A 6 11.53 40.38 -10.93
CA TYR A 6 10.46 40.56 -11.92
C TYR A 6 10.33 39.36 -12.88
N THR A 7 11.46 38.74 -13.26
CA THR A 7 11.44 37.57 -14.13
C THR A 7 10.85 36.34 -13.44
N ILE A 8 11.11 36.17 -12.14
CA ILE A 8 10.56 35.06 -11.35
C ILE A 8 9.05 35.23 -11.12
N VAL A 9 8.58 36.46 -10.88
CA VAL A 9 7.15 36.77 -10.70
C VAL A 9 6.36 36.62 -12.01
N ILE A 10 6.96 36.94 -13.16
CA ILE A 10 6.32 36.77 -14.47
C ILE A 10 6.25 35.29 -14.87
N VAL A 11 7.27 34.47 -14.54
CA VAL A 11 7.23 33.01 -14.78
C VAL A 11 6.22 32.32 -13.86
N MET A 12 6.06 32.75 -12.61
CA MET A 12 5.05 32.19 -11.68
C MET A 12 3.60 32.55 -12.01
N THR A 13 3.36 33.73 -12.60
CA THR A 13 2.00 34.14 -13.00
C THR A 13 1.51 33.45 -14.27
N ILE A 14 2.43 33.03 -15.16
CA ILE A 14 2.10 32.25 -16.37
C ILE A 14 1.73 30.79 -16.02
N ILE A 15 2.26 30.22 -14.93
CA ILE A 15 1.99 28.83 -14.51
C ILE A 15 0.64 28.70 -13.76
N LEU A 16 0.13 29.79 -13.16
CA LEU A 16 -1.10 29.78 -12.36
C LEU A 16 -2.39 30.09 -13.15
N TRP A 17 -2.30 30.37 -14.45
CA TRP A 17 -3.47 30.72 -15.29
C TRP A 17 -3.89 29.65 -16.31
N SER A 18 -3.29 28.45 -16.27
CA SER A 18 -3.64 27.33 -17.15
C SER A 18 -4.35 26.15 -16.46
N GLY A 19 -4.59 26.22 -15.15
CA GLY A 19 -5.26 25.17 -14.39
C GLY A 19 -6.74 25.49 -14.10
N GLY A 20 -7.57 25.58 -15.14
CA GLY A 20 -9.02 25.62 -14.94
C GLY A 20 -9.56 24.23 -14.65
N VAL A 21 -10.18 24.02 -13.48
CA VAL A 21 -11.14 22.93 -13.28
C VAL A 21 -12.30 23.47 -12.44
N PHE A 22 -13.39 23.83 -13.12
CA PHE A 22 -14.72 23.86 -12.55
C PHE A 22 -15.26 22.43 -12.56
N ALA A 23 -15.70 21.92 -11.41
CA ALA A 23 -16.65 20.82 -11.36
C ALA A 23 -17.82 21.22 -10.44
N LYS A 24 -18.99 21.31 -11.06
CA LYS A 24 -20.30 21.57 -10.47
C LYS A 24 -21.18 20.39 -10.87
N GLU A 25 -21.89 19.79 -9.91
CA GLU A 25 -23.10 19.01 -10.18
C GLU A 25 -23.97 19.04 -8.91
N THR A 26 -24.96 19.94 -8.81
CA THR A 26 -26.41 19.74 -9.11
C THR A 26 -26.96 18.40 -8.66
N GLY A 27 -27.74 18.43 -7.57
CA GLY A 27 -28.44 17.26 -7.05
C GLY A 27 -29.81 16.98 -7.70
N SER A 28 -30.41 15.84 -7.33
CA SER A 28 -31.86 15.66 -7.09
C SER A 28 -32.18 14.25 -6.55
N ILE A 29 -32.63 14.19 -5.27
CA ILE A 29 -33.72 13.41 -4.60
C ILE A 29 -33.97 11.88 -4.82
N PRO A 30 -34.58 11.18 -3.83
CA PRO A 30 -34.13 9.88 -3.30
C PRO A 30 -35.09 8.72 -3.58
N LEU A 31 -34.61 7.47 -3.41
CA LEU A 31 -35.48 6.33 -3.06
C LEU A 31 -34.79 5.37 -2.08
N LYS A 32 -35.60 4.98 -1.10
CA LYS A 32 -35.34 4.15 0.07
C LYS A 32 -35.37 2.66 -0.30
N SER A 33 -34.39 1.89 0.16
CA SER A 33 -34.53 0.44 0.35
C SER A 33 -33.70 0.00 1.55
N ASP A 34 -34.39 -0.55 2.54
CA ASP A 34 -33.88 -1.06 3.81
C ASP A 34 -32.88 -2.22 3.60
N THR A 35 -31.75 -2.26 4.32
CA THR A 35 -31.11 -3.36 5.11
C THR A 35 -29.64 -2.99 5.46
N PRO A 36 -28.95 -3.71 6.38
CA PRO A 36 -28.32 -3.16 7.57
C PRO A 36 -27.05 -2.33 7.31
N SER A 37 -26.83 -1.39 8.23
CA SER A 37 -25.77 -0.38 8.25
C SER A 37 -24.39 -0.87 7.78
N SER A 38 -23.98 -0.34 6.63
CA SER A 38 -22.59 -0.17 6.21
C SER A 38 -21.78 0.46 7.34
N SER A 39 -20.97 -0.33 8.04
CA SER A 39 -19.92 0.20 8.91
C SER A 39 -18.76 0.66 8.04
N SER A 40 -18.86 1.90 7.56
CA SER A 40 -17.68 2.67 7.18
C SER A 40 -16.70 2.61 8.33
N SER A 41 -15.39 2.61 8.06
CA SER A 41 -14.37 2.65 9.12
C SER A 41 -14.43 3.99 9.84
N SER A 42 -15.38 4.09 10.78
CA SER A 42 -15.67 5.25 11.60
C SER A 42 -14.79 5.15 12.83
N TYR A 43 -13.73 5.96 12.89
CA TYR A 43 -13.11 6.23 14.18
C TYR A 43 -13.99 7.20 14.95
N GLU A 44 -14.17 6.95 16.24
CA GLU A 44 -14.71 7.93 17.18
C GLU A 44 -13.52 8.74 17.69
N LEU A 45 -13.55 10.05 17.46
CA LEU A 45 -12.50 10.93 17.97
C LEU A 45 -12.60 10.95 19.50
N LEU A 46 -11.51 10.60 20.20
CA LEU A 46 -11.43 10.66 21.67
C LEU A 46 -11.59 12.08 22.23
N GLU A 47 -11.54 13.08 21.35
CA GLU A 47 -11.70 14.49 21.63
C GLU A 47 -12.50 15.16 20.49
N PRO A 48 -13.43 16.10 20.78
CA PRO A 48 -14.22 16.76 19.75
C PRO A 48 -13.32 17.43 18.71
N SER A 49 -13.59 17.21 17.42
CA SER A 49 -12.77 17.80 16.35
C SER A 49 -12.81 19.33 16.44
N LEU A 50 -11.63 19.97 16.49
CA LEU A 50 -11.52 21.43 16.51
C LEU A 50 -11.93 22.10 15.18
N ILE A 51 -12.10 21.31 14.10
CA ILE A 51 -12.11 21.79 12.71
C ILE A 51 -13.36 21.26 11.94
N GLY A 52 -14.44 20.92 12.65
CA GLY A 52 -15.75 20.67 12.03
C GLY A 52 -15.82 19.44 11.12
N GLY A 53 -15.28 18.30 11.55
CA GLY A 53 -15.56 17.00 10.93
C GLY A 53 -16.87 16.42 11.42
N THR A 54 -17.67 15.83 10.52
CA THR A 54 -18.78 14.95 10.91
C THR A 54 -18.23 13.66 11.52
N GLU A 55 -18.95 13.11 12.50
CA GLU A 55 -18.63 12.01 13.45
C GLU A 55 -18.10 10.68 12.85
N THR A 56 -17.89 10.59 11.53
CA THR A 56 -17.32 9.41 10.87
C THR A 56 -16.39 9.86 9.73
N THR A 57 -15.08 9.89 9.97
CA THR A 57 -14.09 10.23 8.93
C THR A 57 -13.02 9.13 8.86
N ASN A 58 -12.37 8.95 7.69
CA ASN A 58 -11.30 7.97 7.47
C ASN A 58 -9.94 8.58 7.84
N ALA A 59 -8.97 7.81 8.34
CA ALA A 59 -7.69 8.37 8.80
C ALA A 59 -6.94 9.11 7.68
N SER A 60 -7.08 8.64 6.42
CA SER A 60 -6.62 9.39 5.24
C SER A 60 -7.25 10.77 5.15
N ASN A 61 -8.58 10.85 5.20
CA ASN A 61 -9.30 12.11 5.12
C ASN A 61 -8.95 13.04 6.28
N TYR A 62 -8.64 12.51 7.47
CA TYR A 62 -8.16 13.32 8.60
C TYR A 62 -6.81 13.98 8.31
N PHE A 63 -5.83 13.21 7.84
CA PHE A 63 -4.49 13.70 7.54
C PHE A 63 -4.46 14.62 6.30
N GLU A 64 -5.26 14.34 5.29
CA GLU A 64 -5.46 15.21 4.14
C GLU A 64 -6.09 16.55 4.58
N THR A 65 -7.17 16.47 5.36
CA THR A 65 -7.86 17.67 5.87
C THR A 65 -6.91 18.50 6.73
N ILE A 66 -6.21 17.92 7.70
CA ILE A 66 -5.30 18.70 8.56
C ILE A 66 -4.13 19.30 7.77
N TYR A 67 -3.62 18.62 6.73
CA TYR A 67 -2.53 19.12 5.89
C TYR A 67 -2.98 20.29 5.01
N VAL A 68 -4.12 20.18 4.33
CA VAL A 68 -4.70 21.25 3.50
C VAL A 68 -5.08 22.45 4.38
N TYR A 69 -5.67 22.22 5.55
CA TYR A 69 -5.99 23.29 6.49
C TYR A 69 -4.73 23.93 7.09
N ALA A 70 -3.66 23.18 7.36
CA ALA A 70 -2.40 23.74 7.85
C ALA A 70 -1.75 24.66 6.81
N ILE A 71 -1.74 24.27 5.53
CA ILE A 71 -1.23 25.12 4.44
C ILE A 71 -2.12 26.34 4.24
N GLY A 72 -3.44 26.17 4.27
CA GLY A 72 -4.41 27.28 4.19
C GLY A 72 -4.24 28.28 5.34
N ALA A 73 -4.11 27.78 6.58
CA ALA A 73 -3.89 28.59 7.77
C ALA A 73 -2.54 29.33 7.70
N ALA A 74 -1.48 28.67 7.24
CA ALA A 74 -0.18 29.31 7.02
C ALA A 74 -0.27 30.46 5.99
N GLY A 75 -1.05 30.29 4.91
CA GLY A 75 -1.31 31.35 3.93
C GLY A 75 -2.04 32.55 4.53
N VAL A 76 -3.12 32.31 5.28
CA VAL A 76 -3.89 33.39 5.95
C VAL A 76 -3.03 34.13 6.97
N LEU A 77 -2.26 33.41 7.79
CA LEU A 77 -1.35 34.00 8.76
C LEU A 77 -0.26 34.83 8.08
N ALA A 78 0.27 34.37 6.94
CA ALA A 78 1.26 35.13 6.19
C ALA A 78 0.68 36.48 5.71
N VAL A 79 -0.53 36.49 5.14
CA VAL A 79 -1.21 37.72 4.70
C VAL A 79 -1.44 38.68 5.87
N LEU A 80 -1.87 38.17 7.03
CA LEU A 80 -2.07 38.98 8.24
C LEU A 80 -0.77 39.60 8.74
N MET A 81 0.31 38.82 8.80
CA MET A 81 1.62 39.30 9.24
C MET A 81 2.20 40.34 8.26
N PHE A 82 1.92 40.18 6.97
CA PHE A 82 2.24 41.19 5.95
C PHE A 82 1.43 42.48 6.12
N ALA A 83 0.12 42.38 6.39
CA ALA A 83 -0.72 43.55 6.63
C ALA A 83 -0.29 44.31 7.89
N ILE A 84 -0.04 43.60 9.00
CA ILE A 84 0.44 44.17 10.26
C ILE A 84 1.82 44.82 10.05
N GLY A 85 2.74 44.11 9.39
CA GLY A 85 4.07 44.61 9.10
C GLY A 85 4.05 45.84 8.19
N GLY A 86 3.20 45.84 7.16
CA GLY A 86 3.00 46.96 6.24
C GLY A 86 2.41 48.19 6.91
N ILE A 87 1.37 48.02 7.73
CA ILE A 87 0.78 49.11 8.54
C ILE A 87 1.84 49.66 9.51
N GLN A 88 2.56 48.80 10.22
CA GLN A 88 3.58 49.24 11.18
C GLN A 88 4.76 49.95 10.51
N TYR A 89 5.11 49.57 9.29
CA TYR A 89 6.14 50.24 8.51
C TYR A 89 5.70 51.61 8.00
N MET A 90 4.48 51.72 7.46
CA MET A 90 3.94 52.97 6.90
C MET A 90 3.54 53.98 7.98
N PHE A 91 2.90 53.52 9.05
CA PHE A 91 2.36 54.37 10.11
C PHE A 91 3.28 54.48 11.34
N GLY A 92 4.44 53.82 11.35
CA GLY A 92 5.41 53.86 12.45
C GLY A 92 6.13 55.20 12.67
N GLY A 93 5.86 56.22 11.83
CA GLY A 93 6.44 57.57 11.96
C GLY A 93 7.96 57.59 11.81
N ALA A 94 8.63 58.47 12.56
CA ALA A 94 10.10 58.58 12.57
C ALA A 94 10.79 57.56 13.48
N ASN A 95 10.06 56.65 14.13
CA ASN A 95 10.63 55.64 15.03
C ASN A 95 11.30 54.50 14.23
N PRO A 96 12.64 54.39 14.23
CA PRO A 96 13.35 53.34 13.49
C PRO A 96 13.01 51.92 13.99
N ALA A 97 12.70 51.78 15.28
CA ALA A 97 12.35 50.49 15.87
C ALA A 97 11.01 49.96 15.34
N SER A 98 10.01 50.83 15.13
CA SER A 98 8.71 50.46 14.56
C SER A 98 8.86 50.00 13.11
N LYS A 99 9.68 50.70 12.31
CA LYS A 99 9.97 50.30 10.93
C LYS A 99 10.69 48.96 10.87
N SER A 100 11.68 48.76 11.74
CA SER A 100 12.42 47.50 11.86
C SER A 100 11.50 46.33 12.24
N LYS A 101 10.59 46.52 13.20
CA LYS A 101 9.58 45.51 13.57
C LYS A 101 8.63 45.18 12.41
N GLY A 102 8.17 46.19 11.68
CA GLY A 102 7.32 45.98 10.50
C GLY A 102 8.01 45.13 9.44
N VAL A 103 9.29 45.41 9.16
CA VAL A 103 10.11 44.60 8.25
C VAL A 103 10.31 43.19 8.80
N ALA A 104 10.55 43.02 10.09
CA ALA A 104 10.71 41.71 10.72
C ALA A 104 9.45 40.84 10.58
N HIS A 105 8.26 41.42 10.75
CA HIS A 105 6.99 40.69 10.53
C HIS A 105 6.84 40.22 9.09
N MET A 106 7.15 41.08 8.12
CA MET A 106 7.12 40.70 6.70
C MET A 106 8.17 39.64 6.36
N SER A 107 9.41 39.77 6.86
CA SER A 107 10.47 38.79 6.58
C SER A 107 10.18 37.42 7.20
N ASN A 108 9.61 37.38 8.41
CA ASN A 108 9.23 36.13 9.06
C ASN A 108 8.10 35.41 8.29
N ALA A 109 7.15 36.16 7.74
CA ALA A 109 6.10 35.61 6.88
C ALA A 109 6.67 35.01 5.58
N VAL A 110 7.65 35.68 4.95
CA VAL A 110 8.35 35.15 3.76
C VAL A 110 9.08 33.85 4.07
N TRP A 111 9.85 33.81 5.17
CA TRP A 111 10.55 32.60 5.58
C TRP A 111 9.59 31.46 5.92
N GLY A 112 8.43 31.75 6.51
CA GLY A 112 7.38 30.77 6.75
C GLY A 112 6.83 30.15 5.45
N ILE A 113 6.54 30.98 4.45
CA ILE A 113 6.09 30.51 3.12
C ILE A 113 7.18 29.67 2.44
N ILE A 114 8.44 30.11 2.50
CA ILE A 114 9.58 29.37 1.92
C ILE A 114 9.71 28.00 2.60
N LEU A 115 9.58 27.93 3.94
CA LEU A 115 9.61 26.67 4.68
C LEU A 115 8.49 25.73 4.26
N ALA A 116 7.26 26.24 4.15
CA ALA A 116 6.11 25.45 3.72
C ALA A 116 6.28 24.91 2.28
N LEU A 117 6.73 25.75 1.34
CA LEU A 117 7.01 25.35 -0.04
C LEU A 117 8.19 24.37 -0.13
N SER A 118 9.24 24.57 0.67
CA SER A 118 10.39 23.66 0.70
C SER A 118 9.99 22.30 1.25
N ALA A 119 9.15 22.24 2.28
CA ALA A 119 8.60 21.00 2.80
C ALA A 119 7.79 20.26 1.71
N TYR A 120 6.90 20.97 1.00
CA TYR A 120 6.16 20.42 -0.13
C TYR A 120 7.10 19.87 -1.21
N LEU A 121 8.11 20.64 -1.63
CA LEU A 121 9.05 20.23 -2.67
C LEU A 121 9.88 19.00 -2.25
N ILE A 122 10.35 18.94 -1.01
CA ILE A 122 11.09 17.79 -0.49
C ILE A 122 10.20 16.54 -0.49
N LEU A 123 8.98 16.63 0.05
CA LEU A 123 8.04 15.51 0.08
C LEU A 123 7.70 15.04 -1.34
N ASN A 124 7.31 15.97 -2.23
CA ASN A 124 6.93 15.68 -3.61
C ASN A 124 8.09 15.13 -4.47
N THR A 125 9.34 15.51 -4.17
CA THR A 125 10.52 15.01 -4.90
C THR A 125 10.94 13.62 -4.43
N ILE A 126 10.81 13.33 -3.13
CA ILE A 126 11.14 12.00 -2.59
C ILE A 126 10.07 10.98 -3.02
N ASN A 127 8.79 11.33 -2.87
CA ASN A 127 7.68 10.53 -3.32
C ASN A 127 6.42 11.41 -3.50
N PRO A 128 5.91 11.61 -4.73
CA PRO A 128 4.69 12.40 -4.96
C PRO A 128 3.47 11.83 -4.23
N ASP A 129 3.45 10.53 -3.89
CA ASP A 129 2.36 9.87 -3.14
C ASP A 129 2.28 10.36 -1.68
N LEU A 130 3.31 11.04 -1.15
CA LEU A 130 3.27 11.65 0.18
C LEU A 130 2.50 12.98 0.21
N VAL A 131 2.22 13.52 -0.98
CA VAL A 131 1.57 14.81 -1.18
C VAL A 131 0.24 14.63 -1.92
N ASP A 132 0.14 13.63 -2.80
CA ASP A 132 -1.11 13.08 -3.31
C ASP A 132 -1.68 12.09 -2.28
N LEU A 133 -2.31 12.63 -1.23
CA LEU A 133 -2.94 11.88 -0.14
C LEU A 133 -4.26 11.20 -0.57
N GLN A 134 -4.30 10.63 -1.77
CA GLN A 134 -5.23 9.56 -2.12
C GLN A 134 -4.84 8.27 -1.41
N VAL A 135 -4.74 8.31 -0.08
CA VAL A 135 -4.62 7.10 0.72
C VAL A 135 -6.02 6.48 0.72
N THR A 136 -6.30 5.70 -0.33
CA THR A 136 -7.28 4.63 -0.24
C THR A 136 -6.68 3.64 0.76
N LEU A 137 -6.80 3.97 2.04
CA LEU A 137 -6.80 2.95 3.07
C LEU A 137 -7.95 2.05 2.63
N PRO A 138 -7.69 0.78 2.26
CA PRO A 138 -8.81 -0.14 2.15
C PRO A 138 -9.53 0.03 3.48
N GLU A 139 -10.81 0.41 3.44
CA GLU A 139 -11.65 0.26 4.60
C GLU A 139 -11.34 -1.15 5.07
N ALA A 140 -10.82 -1.27 6.29
CA ALA A 140 -10.91 -2.53 7.00
C ALA A 140 -12.39 -2.75 7.35
N SER A 141 -13.27 -2.71 6.34
CA SER A 141 -14.27 -3.73 6.21
C SER A 141 -13.51 -5.04 6.35
N ILE A 142 -13.95 -5.83 7.31
CA ILE A 142 -13.52 -7.21 7.46
C ILE A 142 -14.10 -8.04 6.28
N ASP A 143 -14.70 -7.37 5.28
CA ASP A 143 -15.55 -7.91 4.23
C ASP A 143 -15.16 -7.48 2.80
N ALA A 144 -14.31 -6.45 2.58
CA ALA A 144 -13.68 -6.22 1.27
C ALA A 144 -12.46 -7.15 1.16
N GLU A 145 -12.76 -8.43 1.00
CA GLU A 145 -11.77 -9.42 0.66
C GLU A 145 -11.06 -8.99 -0.63
N TYR A 146 -9.80 -8.58 -0.49
CA TYR A 146 -8.87 -8.53 -1.59
C TYR A 146 -8.87 -9.93 -2.21
N ALA A 147 -9.54 -10.09 -3.34
CA ALA A 147 -9.52 -11.34 -4.06
C ALA A 147 -8.06 -11.57 -4.47
N PRO A 148 -7.40 -12.62 -3.95
CA PRO A 148 -6.03 -12.90 -4.34
C PRO A 148 -5.95 -13.08 -5.87
N PRO A 149 -4.76 -12.90 -6.46
CA PRO A 149 -4.54 -13.40 -7.81
C PRO A 149 -5.07 -14.85 -7.90
N PRO A 150 -5.93 -15.17 -8.89
CA PRO A 150 -6.47 -16.51 -9.03
C PRO A 150 -5.29 -17.47 -9.09
N ALA A 151 -5.24 -18.40 -8.13
CA ALA A 151 -4.22 -19.44 -8.10
C ALA A 151 -4.07 -19.98 -9.51
N GLY A 152 -2.87 -19.82 -10.10
CA GLY A 152 -2.64 -20.11 -11.51
C GLY A 152 -3.33 -21.41 -11.90
N ASP A 153 -4.22 -21.32 -12.88
CA ASP A 153 -5.10 -22.38 -13.36
C ASP A 153 -4.26 -23.46 -14.05
N VAL A 154 -3.60 -24.30 -13.24
CA VAL A 154 -3.16 -25.63 -13.62
C VAL A 154 -4.17 -26.57 -12.99
N GLY A 155 -4.98 -27.17 -13.87
CA GLY A 155 -6.16 -27.96 -13.56
C GLY A 155 -6.01 -28.86 -12.35
N GLU A 156 -7.12 -29.01 -11.65
CA GLU A 156 -7.33 -29.90 -10.52
C GLU A 156 -6.86 -31.32 -10.86
N SER A 157 -5.62 -31.63 -10.49
CA SER A 157 -5.10 -32.99 -10.50
C SER A 157 -4.89 -33.41 -9.06
N THR A 158 -5.85 -34.19 -8.57
CA THR A 158 -5.95 -34.79 -7.24
C THR A 158 -4.96 -35.94 -7.02
N SER A 159 -3.71 -35.79 -7.45
CA SER A 159 -2.70 -36.84 -7.24
C SER A 159 -1.42 -36.27 -6.67
N ASP A 160 -1.04 -36.87 -5.54
CA ASP A 160 0.19 -36.65 -4.79
C ASP A 160 1.42 -36.54 -5.72
N ILE A 161 2.22 -35.50 -5.47
CA ILE A 161 3.62 -35.21 -5.86
C ILE A 161 4.24 -36.17 -6.92
N PRO A 162 4.71 -35.67 -8.08
CA PRO A 162 5.62 -34.52 -8.15
C PRO A 162 5.21 -33.45 -9.16
N SER A 163 4.77 -32.29 -8.65
CA SER A 163 5.05 -31.02 -9.33
C SER A 163 6.57 -30.86 -9.34
N THR A 164 7.19 -30.88 -10.51
CA THR A 164 8.63 -30.66 -10.70
C THR A 164 9.07 -29.41 -9.94
N VAL A 165 9.85 -29.62 -8.88
CA VAL A 165 10.46 -28.54 -8.11
C VAL A 165 11.37 -27.76 -9.07
N PRO A 166 11.20 -26.44 -9.22
CA PRO A 166 12.00 -25.65 -10.15
C PRO A 166 13.49 -25.82 -9.87
N THR A 167 14.23 -26.26 -10.89
CA THR A 167 15.67 -26.58 -10.75
C THR A 167 16.56 -25.33 -10.83
N ALA A 168 16.02 -24.20 -11.30
CA ALA A 168 16.77 -22.94 -11.41
C ALA A 168 15.84 -21.71 -11.40
N LEU A 169 16.41 -20.56 -11.00
CA LEU A 169 15.75 -19.26 -11.11
C LEU A 169 15.48 -18.89 -12.57
N PRO A 170 14.28 -18.38 -12.91
CA PRO A 170 13.95 -17.96 -14.26
C PRO A 170 14.88 -16.84 -14.77
N SER A 171 15.35 -16.97 -16.01
CA SER A 171 16.24 -15.97 -16.62
C SER A 171 15.61 -14.59 -16.75
N GLY A 172 14.27 -14.52 -16.94
CA GLY A 172 13.52 -13.27 -17.06
C GLY A 172 13.65 -12.36 -15.83
N CYS A 173 13.83 -12.94 -14.65
CA CYS A 173 13.95 -12.19 -13.41
C CYS A 173 15.27 -11.40 -13.29
N LYS A 174 16.30 -11.77 -14.06
CA LYS A 174 17.61 -11.08 -14.03
C LYS A 174 17.51 -9.61 -14.42
N ASN A 175 16.55 -9.24 -15.28
CA ASN A 175 16.34 -7.86 -15.73
C ASN A 175 15.82 -6.94 -14.62
N TYR A 176 15.28 -7.49 -13.53
CA TYR A 176 14.59 -6.74 -12.48
C TYR A 176 15.30 -6.82 -11.12
N VAL A 177 16.54 -7.33 -11.09
CA VAL A 177 17.36 -7.44 -9.87
C VAL A 177 17.50 -6.11 -9.15
N ALA A 178 17.77 -5.02 -9.88
CA ALA A 178 17.88 -3.68 -9.29
C ALA A 178 16.54 -3.22 -8.67
N THR A 179 15.42 -3.53 -9.31
CA THR A 179 14.08 -3.22 -8.84
C THR A 179 13.75 -3.97 -7.55
N PHE A 180 14.01 -5.28 -7.50
CA PHE A 180 13.81 -6.07 -6.27
C PHE A 180 14.66 -5.54 -5.11
N LYS A 181 15.92 -5.17 -5.36
CA LYS A 181 16.79 -4.55 -4.35
C LYS A 181 16.21 -3.23 -3.85
N SER A 182 15.84 -2.34 -4.77
CA SER A 182 15.32 -1.00 -4.43
C SER A 182 14.05 -1.08 -3.60
N ILE A 183 13.08 -1.91 -4.01
CA ILE A 183 11.82 -2.09 -3.30
C ILE A 183 12.05 -2.75 -1.94
N ALA A 184 12.97 -3.71 -1.86
CA ALA A 184 13.32 -4.33 -0.58
C ALA A 184 13.88 -3.30 0.41
N SER A 185 14.79 -2.43 -0.05
CA SER A 185 15.35 -1.36 0.76
C SER A 185 14.31 -0.33 1.21
N SER A 186 13.32 0.00 0.37
CA SER A 186 12.32 1.03 0.70
C SER A 186 11.16 0.52 1.56
N THR A 187 10.77 -0.75 1.39
CA THR A 187 9.58 -1.33 2.06
C THR A 187 9.92 -2.25 3.23
N GLY A 188 11.16 -2.73 3.29
CA GLY A 188 11.57 -3.80 4.20
C GLY A 188 11.07 -5.19 3.84
N VAL A 189 10.31 -5.35 2.75
CA VAL A 189 9.92 -6.66 2.21
C VAL A 189 11.17 -7.35 1.65
N SER A 190 11.34 -8.65 1.90
CA SER A 190 12.47 -9.40 1.35
C SER A 190 12.45 -9.35 -0.19
N GLY A 191 13.56 -8.91 -0.78
CA GLY A 191 13.72 -8.91 -2.23
C GLY A 191 13.65 -10.31 -2.82
N CYS A 192 14.18 -11.32 -2.11
CA CYS A 192 14.12 -12.71 -2.57
C CYS A 192 12.72 -13.34 -2.41
N LEU A 193 11.91 -12.87 -1.46
CA LEU A 193 10.49 -13.24 -1.39
C LEU A 193 9.74 -12.71 -2.62
N LEU A 194 9.92 -11.42 -2.96
CA LEU A 194 9.32 -10.83 -4.16
C LEU A 194 9.80 -11.52 -5.44
N TYR A 195 11.09 -11.85 -5.52
CA TYR A 195 11.67 -12.61 -6.61
C TYR A 195 11.02 -13.99 -6.75
N GLY A 196 10.87 -14.71 -5.63
CA GLY A 196 10.27 -16.04 -5.60
C GLY A 196 8.81 -16.04 -6.04
N ILE A 197 8.04 -15.04 -5.60
CA ILE A 197 6.65 -14.84 -6.04
C ILE A 197 6.63 -14.54 -7.55
N ALA A 198 7.40 -13.56 -8.04
CA ALA A 198 7.44 -13.22 -9.46
C ALA A 198 7.84 -14.42 -10.35
N SER A 199 8.76 -15.24 -9.85
CA SER A 199 9.21 -16.47 -10.51
C SER A 199 8.08 -17.49 -10.62
N GLN A 200 7.31 -17.68 -9.55
CA GLN A 200 6.19 -18.61 -9.52
C GLN A 200 4.97 -18.11 -10.31
N GLU A 201 4.69 -16.80 -10.27
CA GLU A 201 3.52 -16.20 -10.91
C GLU A 201 3.65 -16.16 -12.44
N SER A 202 4.83 -15.79 -12.95
CA SER A 202 4.99 -15.58 -14.40
C SER A 202 6.35 -15.97 -14.96
N GLY A 203 7.28 -16.48 -14.14
CA GLY A 203 8.68 -16.58 -14.53
C GLY A 203 9.31 -15.19 -14.77
N CYS A 204 8.81 -14.17 -14.09
CA CYS A 204 9.09 -12.76 -14.33
C CYS A 204 8.77 -12.26 -15.76
N ASN A 205 7.71 -12.80 -16.37
CA ASN A 205 7.23 -12.34 -17.68
C ASN A 205 6.25 -11.16 -17.51
N PRO A 206 6.61 -9.92 -17.91
CA PRO A 206 5.72 -8.78 -17.79
C PRO A 206 4.47 -8.91 -18.67
N ASN A 207 4.51 -9.66 -19.76
CA ASN A 207 3.37 -9.79 -20.68
C ASN A 207 2.41 -10.92 -20.29
N ALA A 208 2.62 -11.60 -19.17
CA ALA A 208 1.82 -12.73 -18.76
C ALA A 208 0.35 -12.34 -18.52
N GLN A 209 -0.56 -13.23 -18.93
CA GLN A 209 -1.98 -13.16 -18.62
C GLN A 209 -2.53 -14.56 -18.41
N SER A 210 -3.22 -14.81 -17.29
CA SER A 210 -3.84 -16.09 -17.01
C SER A 210 -5.22 -16.24 -17.65
N SER A 211 -5.74 -17.47 -17.71
CA SER A 211 -7.12 -17.79 -18.11
C SER A 211 -8.16 -17.06 -17.25
N SER A 212 -7.82 -16.80 -15.99
CA SER A 212 -8.66 -16.11 -15.01
C SER A 212 -8.47 -14.58 -15.01
N GLY A 213 -7.70 -14.03 -15.94
CA GLY A 213 -7.53 -12.58 -16.12
C GLY A 213 -6.51 -11.92 -15.20
N ALA A 214 -5.67 -12.69 -14.50
CA ALA A 214 -4.49 -12.16 -13.82
C ALA A 214 -3.50 -11.62 -14.85
N CYS A 215 -2.86 -10.49 -14.60
CA CYS A 215 -2.02 -9.80 -15.56
C CYS A 215 -0.67 -9.38 -14.98
N GLY A 216 0.32 -9.31 -15.86
CA GLY A 216 1.62 -8.77 -15.51
C GLY A 216 2.52 -9.77 -14.79
N MET A 217 3.69 -9.27 -14.41
CA MET A 217 4.74 -10.06 -13.78
C MET A 217 4.28 -10.72 -12.47
N MET A 218 3.52 -9.97 -11.67
CA MET A 218 3.05 -10.40 -10.35
C MET A 218 1.64 -11.00 -10.38
N GLN A 219 1.09 -11.21 -11.59
CA GLN A 219 -0.21 -11.83 -11.84
C GLN A 219 -1.38 -11.24 -11.03
N PHE A 220 -1.45 -9.92 -10.88
CA PHE A 220 -2.61 -9.31 -10.23
C PHE A 220 -3.84 -9.33 -11.12
N LEU A 221 -5.02 -9.54 -10.52
CA LEU A 221 -6.27 -9.15 -11.16
C LEU A 221 -6.34 -7.62 -11.27
N PRO A 222 -6.83 -7.04 -12.39
CA PRO A 222 -6.97 -5.60 -12.54
C PRO A 222 -7.72 -4.92 -11.38
N LYS A 223 -8.87 -5.49 -11.00
CA LYS A 223 -9.69 -4.98 -9.88
C LYS A 223 -8.92 -4.97 -8.56
N THR A 224 -8.16 -6.03 -8.32
CA THR A 224 -7.37 -6.25 -7.12
C THR A 224 -6.18 -5.29 -7.04
N ALA A 225 -5.53 -5.00 -8.17
CA ALA A 225 -4.45 -4.02 -8.26
C ALA A 225 -4.92 -2.57 -8.26
N GLY A 226 -6.20 -2.30 -8.57
CA GLY A 226 -6.67 -0.95 -8.88
C GLY A 226 -6.04 -0.39 -10.17
N GLN A 227 -5.64 -1.27 -11.09
CA GLN A 227 -4.91 -0.94 -12.32
C GLN A 227 -5.48 -1.70 -13.50
N SER A 228 -5.28 -1.20 -14.72
CA SER A 228 -5.68 -1.96 -15.93
C SER A 228 -4.72 -3.14 -16.19
N CYS A 229 -5.19 -4.16 -16.89
CA CYS A 229 -4.33 -5.27 -17.31
C CYS A 229 -3.15 -4.78 -18.18
N ASP A 230 -3.39 -3.80 -19.05
CA ASP A 230 -2.34 -3.20 -19.88
C ASP A 230 -1.31 -2.46 -19.04
N TRP A 231 -1.74 -1.74 -18.00
CA TRP A 231 -0.83 -1.09 -17.06
C TRP A 231 0.04 -2.13 -16.35
N LEU A 232 -0.57 -3.21 -15.84
CA LEU A 232 0.15 -4.30 -15.16
C LEU A 232 1.19 -4.99 -16.06
N LYS A 233 0.95 -5.02 -17.37
CA LYS A 233 1.89 -5.59 -18.35
C LYS A 233 3.02 -4.63 -18.74
N THR A 234 2.70 -3.35 -18.82
CA THR A 234 3.64 -2.30 -19.29
C THR A 234 4.47 -1.67 -18.17
N HIS A 235 4.13 -1.91 -16.90
CA HIS A 235 4.82 -1.37 -15.73
C HIS A 235 5.29 -2.48 -14.77
N PRO A 236 6.27 -3.32 -15.16
CA PRO A 236 6.73 -4.42 -14.33
C PRO A 236 7.25 -3.99 -12.95
N GLU A 237 7.95 -2.86 -12.85
CA GLU A 237 8.42 -2.31 -11.57
C GLU A 237 7.26 -1.89 -10.67
N GLY A 238 6.22 -1.28 -11.27
CA GLY A 238 4.98 -0.95 -10.58
C GLY A 238 4.24 -2.20 -10.09
N SER A 239 4.22 -3.27 -10.90
CA SER A 239 3.66 -4.57 -10.52
C SER A 239 4.39 -5.17 -9.31
N ILE A 240 5.72 -5.13 -9.27
CA ILE A 240 6.53 -5.59 -8.12
C ILE A 240 6.24 -4.72 -6.89
N SER A 241 6.10 -3.40 -7.04
CA SER A 241 5.76 -2.49 -5.94
C SER A 241 4.38 -2.81 -5.35
N LEU A 242 3.37 -3.09 -6.18
CA LEU A 242 2.05 -3.54 -5.73
C LEU A 242 2.13 -4.84 -4.92
N ALA A 243 2.99 -5.77 -5.30
CA ALA A 243 3.21 -7.00 -4.54
C ALA A 243 3.86 -6.76 -3.18
N ALA A 244 4.85 -5.86 -3.09
CA ALA A 244 5.43 -5.48 -1.81
C ALA A 244 4.39 -4.82 -0.89
N GLN A 245 3.56 -3.92 -1.43
CA GLN A 245 2.47 -3.30 -0.69
C GLN A 245 1.44 -4.33 -0.22
N TYR A 246 1.07 -5.28 -1.09
CA TYR A 246 0.15 -6.35 -0.74
C TYR A 246 0.70 -7.19 0.42
N LEU A 247 1.94 -7.66 0.32
CA LEU A 247 2.58 -8.44 1.38
C LEU A 247 2.66 -7.66 2.70
N SER A 248 2.87 -6.34 2.66
CA SER A 248 2.83 -5.51 3.88
C SER A 248 1.43 -5.41 4.49
N ARG A 249 0.37 -5.38 3.67
CA ARG A 249 -1.01 -5.43 4.17
C ARG A 249 -1.32 -6.80 4.76
N SER A 250 -0.98 -7.88 4.05
CA SER A 250 -1.11 -9.25 4.55
C SER A 250 -0.39 -9.42 5.88
N ARG A 251 0.84 -8.93 6.01
CA ARG A 251 1.62 -8.97 7.24
C ARG A 251 0.85 -8.38 8.42
N ASN A 252 0.27 -7.20 8.23
CA ASN A 252 -0.48 -6.50 9.27
C ASN A 252 -1.81 -7.19 9.60
N ALA A 253 -2.46 -7.80 8.61
CA ALA A 253 -3.67 -8.59 8.83
C ALA A 253 -3.37 -9.87 9.61
N LEU A 254 -2.33 -10.61 9.19
CA LEU A 254 -1.92 -11.87 9.80
C LEU A 254 -1.46 -11.71 11.24
N ALA A 255 -0.81 -10.58 11.56
CA ALA A 255 -0.41 -10.26 12.94
C ALA A 255 -1.59 -10.19 13.95
N ARG A 256 -2.84 -10.13 13.47
CA ARG A 256 -4.04 -10.11 14.33
C ARG A 256 -4.48 -11.51 14.75
N TYR A 257 -4.06 -12.56 14.05
CA TYR A 257 -4.44 -13.94 14.39
C TYR A 257 -3.52 -14.48 15.49
N THR A 258 -3.91 -14.24 16.74
CA THR A 258 -3.18 -14.74 17.92
C THR A 258 -3.47 -16.21 18.22
N MET A 259 -4.50 -16.80 17.60
CA MET A 259 -4.92 -18.18 17.83
C MET A 259 -4.05 -19.23 17.13
N PHE A 260 -3.29 -18.82 16.11
CA PHE A 260 -2.44 -19.71 15.33
C PHE A 260 -0.97 -19.47 15.68
N ASN A 261 -0.13 -20.51 15.53
CA ASN A 261 1.31 -20.33 15.52
C ASN A 261 1.76 -19.87 14.13
N ILE A 262 1.41 -18.63 13.77
CA ILE A 262 1.79 -18.00 12.51
C ILE A 262 2.69 -16.81 12.78
N GLY A 263 3.42 -16.38 11.76
CA GLY A 263 4.27 -15.21 11.83
C GLY A 263 3.93 -14.16 10.77
N SER A 264 4.82 -13.19 10.63
CA SER A 264 4.65 -12.10 9.66
C SER A 264 6.01 -11.67 9.09
N ARG A 265 6.99 -12.58 9.10
CA ARG A 265 8.37 -12.33 8.67
C ARG A 265 8.49 -12.50 7.17
N TYR A 266 9.17 -11.58 6.50
CA TYR A 266 9.43 -11.67 5.06
C TYR A 266 10.57 -12.62 4.69
N THR A 267 11.30 -13.12 5.69
CA THR A 267 12.40 -14.09 5.52
C THR A 267 12.09 -15.32 6.35
N GLN A 268 12.62 -16.47 5.94
CA GLN A 268 12.57 -17.67 6.75
C GLN A 268 13.23 -17.41 8.12
N SER A 269 12.63 -17.92 9.17
CA SER A 269 13.01 -17.67 10.55
C SER A 269 13.46 -18.92 11.30
N ASN A 270 13.59 -20.05 10.58
CA ASN A 270 13.84 -21.39 11.15
C ASN A 270 12.81 -21.80 12.22
N THR A 271 11.68 -21.09 12.30
CA THR A 271 10.60 -21.40 13.23
C THR A 271 9.60 -22.24 12.47
N SER A 272 9.70 -23.56 12.61
CA SER A 272 8.91 -24.47 11.79
C SER A 272 7.63 -24.94 12.47
N VAL A 273 6.54 -25.02 11.70
CA VAL A 273 5.28 -25.66 12.07
C VAL A 273 5.14 -26.93 11.26
N THR A 274 5.01 -28.07 11.94
CA THR A 274 4.79 -29.36 11.29
C THR A 274 3.32 -29.73 11.33
N VAL A 275 2.71 -29.96 10.16
CA VAL A 275 1.33 -30.42 10.02
C VAL A 275 1.32 -31.65 9.12
N GLY A 276 1.14 -32.83 9.72
CA GLY A 276 1.26 -34.10 8.99
C GLY A 276 2.67 -34.29 8.44
N SER A 277 2.80 -34.45 7.13
CA SER A 277 4.08 -34.57 6.40
C SER A 277 4.66 -33.23 5.95
N TYR A 278 3.96 -32.11 6.17
CA TYR A 278 4.38 -30.79 5.73
C TYR A 278 5.08 -30.04 6.87
N ILE A 279 6.14 -29.32 6.50
CA ILE A 279 6.88 -28.43 7.39
C ILE A 279 6.80 -27.03 6.76
N TYR A 280 6.36 -26.06 7.54
CA TYR A 280 6.22 -24.67 7.12
C TYR A 280 7.09 -23.76 7.97
N ASP A 281 7.63 -22.67 7.42
CA ASP A 281 8.20 -21.56 8.20
C ASP A 281 7.09 -20.62 8.68
N ALA A 282 6.92 -20.52 10.00
CA ALA A 282 5.94 -19.63 10.61
C ALA A 282 6.21 -18.18 10.21
N GLY A 283 5.28 -17.63 9.44
CA GLY A 283 5.26 -16.26 8.98
C GLY A 283 5.68 -16.04 7.55
N ASN A 284 6.81 -16.62 7.10
CA ASN A 284 7.17 -16.49 5.70
C ASN A 284 6.18 -17.25 4.82
N ASP A 285 5.88 -18.50 5.19
CA ASP A 285 4.95 -19.33 4.43
C ASP A 285 3.50 -18.85 4.56
N ASP A 286 3.13 -18.25 5.70
CA ASP A 286 1.83 -17.62 5.88
C ASP A 286 1.66 -16.42 4.93
N LEU A 287 2.70 -15.60 4.77
CA LEU A 287 2.67 -14.49 3.82
C LEU A 287 2.58 -14.98 2.38
N ILE A 288 3.33 -16.02 2.03
CA ILE A 288 3.27 -16.63 0.69
C ILE A 288 1.88 -17.22 0.42
N ALA A 289 1.32 -17.95 1.39
CA ALA A 289 -0.04 -18.48 1.30
C ALA A 289 -1.06 -17.36 1.13
N SER A 290 -0.90 -16.25 1.87
CA SER A 290 -1.77 -15.09 1.74
C SER A 290 -1.72 -14.44 0.36
N TYR A 291 -0.56 -14.45 -0.29
CA TYR A 291 -0.41 -13.96 -1.66
C TYR A 291 -1.27 -14.75 -2.64
N ASN A 292 -1.29 -16.08 -2.51
CA ASN A 292 -2.03 -16.95 -3.42
C ASN A 292 -3.52 -17.08 -3.08
N ALA A 293 -3.89 -17.05 -1.81
CA ALA A 293 -5.21 -17.43 -1.34
C ALA A 293 -5.95 -16.33 -0.55
N GLY A 294 -5.29 -15.20 -0.29
CA GLY A 294 -5.80 -14.13 0.57
C GLY A 294 -5.44 -14.38 2.04
N TYR A 295 -5.60 -13.35 2.87
CA TYR A 295 -5.35 -13.44 4.33
C TYR A 295 -6.63 -13.58 5.16
N GLY A 296 -7.79 -13.77 4.51
CA GLY A 296 -9.11 -13.79 5.15
C GLY A 296 -9.48 -15.11 5.83
N THR A 297 -10.50 -15.05 6.70
CA THR A 297 -11.13 -16.23 7.32
C THR A 297 -12.38 -16.70 6.58
N LYS A 298 -12.84 -15.93 5.59
CA LYS A 298 -13.92 -16.28 4.68
C LYS A 298 -13.33 -16.44 3.28
N SER A 299 -14.00 -17.22 2.44
CA SER A 299 -13.73 -17.29 1.01
C SER A 299 -14.83 -16.54 0.28
N SER A 300 -14.55 -16.04 -0.92
CA SER A 300 -15.52 -15.35 -1.77
C SER A 300 -16.80 -16.14 -2.05
N ASN A 301 -16.77 -17.47 -1.90
CA ASN A 301 -17.94 -18.35 -2.04
C ASN A 301 -18.70 -18.60 -0.72
N GLY A 302 -18.41 -17.84 0.34
CA GLY A 302 -19.01 -18.00 1.67
C GLY A 302 -18.43 -19.16 2.52
N GLY A 303 -17.47 -19.91 1.96
CA GLY A 303 -16.74 -20.98 2.64
C GLY A 303 -15.67 -20.46 3.61
N LYS A 304 -14.88 -21.37 4.17
CA LYS A 304 -13.74 -21.02 5.02
C LYS A 304 -12.60 -20.44 4.17
N GLY A 305 -12.12 -19.27 4.57
CA GLY A 305 -10.90 -18.66 4.04
C GLY A 305 -9.64 -19.42 4.46
N PRO A 306 -8.48 -19.13 3.84
CA PRO A 306 -7.22 -19.82 4.12
C PRO A 306 -6.79 -19.72 5.59
N PHE A 307 -7.09 -18.60 6.25
CA PHE A 307 -6.75 -18.35 7.65
C PHE A 307 -7.96 -18.55 8.59
N ALA A 308 -9.00 -19.25 8.17
CA ALA A 308 -10.02 -19.73 9.10
C ALA A 308 -9.47 -20.93 9.90
N VAL A 309 -10.09 -21.22 11.05
CA VAL A 309 -9.75 -22.42 11.83
C VAL A 309 -10.14 -23.68 11.06
N SER A 310 -9.21 -24.63 10.91
CA SER A 310 -9.50 -25.94 10.32
C SER A 310 -10.31 -26.83 11.27
N ASP A 311 -11.42 -27.39 10.80
CA ASP A 311 -12.15 -28.41 11.59
C ASP A 311 -11.43 -29.76 11.55
N SER A 312 -10.81 -30.09 10.41
CA SER A 312 -10.19 -31.40 10.18
C SER A 312 -8.80 -31.55 10.79
N CYS A 313 -8.14 -30.42 11.09
CA CYS A 313 -6.83 -30.41 11.76
C CYS A 313 -6.87 -29.79 13.17
N ALA A 314 -8.05 -29.58 13.77
CA ALA A 314 -8.22 -28.87 15.04
C ALA A 314 -7.45 -29.47 16.24
N SER A 315 -7.07 -30.75 16.18
CA SER A 315 -6.39 -31.48 17.26
C SER A 315 -4.87 -31.60 17.11
N ARG A 316 -4.29 -31.08 16.03
CA ARG A 316 -2.86 -31.24 15.73
C ARG A 316 -2.08 -30.02 16.22
N ASN A 317 -1.43 -30.14 17.36
CA ASN A 317 -0.46 -29.17 17.89
C ASN A 317 -0.95 -27.70 17.92
N GLY A 318 -2.20 -27.50 18.34
CA GLY A 318 -2.84 -26.19 18.44
C GLY A 318 -3.88 -25.93 17.35
N THR A 319 -4.39 -24.70 17.31
CA THR A 319 -5.30 -24.26 16.25
C THR A 319 -4.50 -24.11 14.96
N ILE A 320 -4.95 -24.75 13.87
CA ILE A 320 -4.29 -24.71 12.56
C ILE A 320 -5.18 -23.95 11.55
N PRO A 321 -4.62 -23.02 10.76
CA PRO A 321 -5.35 -22.39 9.67
C PRO A 321 -5.63 -23.39 8.54
N VAL A 322 -6.79 -23.25 7.88
CA VAL A 322 -7.26 -24.19 6.84
C VAL A 322 -6.21 -24.44 5.76
N TRP A 323 -5.45 -23.41 5.34
CA TRP A 323 -4.46 -23.56 4.28
C TRP A 323 -3.33 -24.56 4.63
N GLN A 324 -2.91 -24.62 5.90
CA GLN A 324 -1.85 -25.53 6.39
C GLN A 324 -2.34 -26.97 6.58
N CYS A 325 -3.66 -27.17 6.70
CA CYS A 325 -4.23 -28.47 6.99
C CYS A 325 -4.04 -29.44 5.82
N ASP A 326 -3.48 -30.62 6.10
CA ASP A 326 -3.20 -31.69 5.15
C ASP A 326 -4.38 -32.67 4.94
N ILE A 327 -5.39 -32.61 5.81
CA ILE A 327 -6.60 -33.45 5.74
C ILE A 327 -7.79 -32.62 5.24
N ASN A 328 -8.57 -33.17 4.31
CA ASN A 328 -9.85 -32.59 3.87
C ASN A 328 -9.74 -31.07 3.58
N THR A 329 -8.85 -30.74 2.64
CA THR A 329 -8.11 -29.47 2.66
C THR A 329 -8.90 -28.24 2.20
N ALA A 330 -10.23 -28.35 2.12
CA ALA A 330 -11.17 -27.29 1.74
C ALA A 330 -10.75 -26.43 0.52
N GLY A 331 -10.01 -27.02 -0.44
CA GLY A 331 -9.53 -26.37 -1.66
C GLY A 331 -8.11 -25.81 -1.62
N TYR A 332 -7.39 -25.83 -0.49
CA TYR A 332 -6.09 -25.16 -0.35
C TYR A 332 -4.86 -26.03 -0.67
N ALA A 333 -5.05 -27.18 -1.33
CA ALA A 333 -3.94 -28.02 -1.80
C ALA A 333 -3.03 -27.30 -2.80
N GLN A 334 -3.62 -26.52 -3.70
CA GLN A 334 -2.86 -25.69 -4.64
C GLN A 334 -2.03 -24.64 -3.90
N THR A 335 -2.59 -24.02 -2.86
CA THR A 335 -1.87 -23.03 -2.03
C THR A 335 -0.66 -23.63 -1.34
N ARG A 336 -0.76 -24.85 -0.76
CA ARG A 336 0.42 -25.52 -0.19
C ARG A 336 1.51 -25.82 -1.24
N ASN A 337 1.12 -26.19 -2.45
CA ASN A 337 2.06 -26.39 -3.55
C ASN A 337 2.70 -25.08 -4.00
N TYR A 338 1.91 -24.01 -4.07
CA TYR A 338 2.38 -22.66 -4.37
C TYR A 338 3.43 -22.20 -3.35
N VAL A 339 3.14 -22.36 -2.05
CA VAL A 339 4.06 -22.01 -0.95
C VAL A 339 5.42 -22.67 -1.13
N ARG A 340 5.45 -24.00 -1.30
CA ARG A 340 6.71 -24.74 -1.47
C ARG A 340 7.52 -24.30 -2.70
N ARG A 341 6.85 -23.96 -3.80
CA ARG A 341 7.54 -23.50 -5.02
C ARG A 341 8.13 -22.10 -4.86
N VAL A 342 7.37 -21.16 -4.29
CA VAL A 342 7.89 -19.82 -3.99
C VAL A 342 9.06 -19.90 -3.02
N GLN A 343 8.93 -20.72 -1.96
CA GLN A 343 9.99 -20.95 -0.99
C GLN A 343 11.26 -21.46 -1.66
N THR A 344 11.14 -22.44 -2.56
CA THR A 344 12.27 -22.96 -3.34
C THR A 344 12.97 -21.85 -4.13
N TYR A 345 12.20 -20.98 -4.82
CA TYR A 345 12.79 -19.86 -5.54
C TYR A 345 13.42 -18.83 -4.62
N GLN A 346 12.82 -18.55 -3.47
CA GLN A 346 13.39 -17.66 -2.47
C GLN A 346 14.74 -18.19 -1.97
N ASP A 347 14.83 -19.48 -1.63
CA ASP A 347 16.07 -20.12 -1.18
C ASP A 347 17.16 -20.09 -2.26
N GLN A 348 16.79 -20.34 -3.52
CA GLN A 348 17.70 -20.24 -4.66
C GLN A 348 18.19 -18.78 -4.86
N CYS A 349 17.33 -17.79 -4.68
CA CYS A 349 17.71 -16.38 -4.71
C CYS A 349 18.70 -16.02 -3.59
N GLU A 350 18.41 -16.46 -2.36
CA GLU A 350 19.25 -16.18 -1.19
C GLU A 350 20.63 -16.87 -1.27
N SER A 351 20.66 -18.13 -1.70
CA SER A 351 21.88 -18.94 -1.85
C SER A 351 22.77 -18.51 -3.01
N SER A 352 22.17 -18.11 -4.15
CA SER A 352 22.92 -17.57 -5.29
C SER A 352 23.54 -16.20 -5.01
N GLY A 353 23.03 -15.47 -4.02
CA GLY A 353 23.47 -14.11 -3.72
C GLY A 353 23.11 -13.10 -4.80
N VAL A 354 22.15 -13.41 -5.69
CA VAL A 354 21.77 -12.54 -6.80
C VAL A 354 21.30 -11.15 -6.36
N LEU A 355 20.75 -11.05 -5.14
CA LEU A 355 20.33 -9.79 -4.52
C LEU A 355 21.29 -9.26 -3.43
N LYS A 356 22.45 -9.87 -3.23
CA LYS A 356 23.47 -9.36 -2.28
C LYS A 356 24.25 -8.18 -2.84
#